data_AF-A0A0G4IUF9-F1
#
_entry.id   AF-A0A0G4IUF9-F1
#
_cell.length_a   1.000
_cell.length_b   1.000
_cell.length_c   1.000
_cell.angle_alpha   90.00
_cell.angle_beta   90.00
_cell.angle_gamma   90.00
#
_symmetry.space_group_name_H-M   'P 1'
#
loop_
_entity.id
_entity.type
_entity.pdbx_description
1 polymer ?
#
loop_
_entity_poly.entity_id
_entity_poly.type
_entity_poly.pdbx_seq_one_letter_code
_entity_poly.pdbx_strand_id
1 'polypeptide(L)'
;MGKALRAHDGYLPQGDSALSPFEVARLRRYVFETGGDDWRNLGMYAMFRIGIDLGLRSEELCSIRCDDFLPALTTVRDDGVVESLGVKVFGKDQQWRARILFRNDAMPSLCPIRHLLGYIAAFSIKEEYIFRDDPADPSKPITCDAFNKWVSGTCSHLFERGGPWGTNVMRKSLYHDGRWRGASFGDLMMSAGHTSVPNALRYYQDADTAYHIARLNPHLRQFATMMSPWRSTHLDNYSMGVAHAAGCRTATTLFDLAGRMSKDLGLNSEERVTLRVFGENLLRNPSTNDVDQQIDELLSSVPTDKAEQLRALLSKKLLEVATFVQAHPSPHNAIAPTTVDGSAARDADPGGQPGQDSVNGQARARRNVGSVPQASIPPEAPLPNPVAKRRGGTFDAPSRGLLKDCGSARERLDIVLRVADELKQRQSKEMTETCRQFQSTAVKPVVACFQRHHGSNREAFLARWPVFFPSRFASKCCDASTDDCGTTKSKARSTGS
;
A
#
# COMPACT_ATOMS: atom_id res chain seq x y z
N MET A 1 -10.10 -11.69 30.60
CA MET A 1 -10.97 -10.50 30.46
C MET A 1 -10.20 -9.44 29.64
N GLY A 2 -10.25 -9.53 28.31
CA GLY A 2 -9.52 -8.60 27.42
C GLY A 2 -10.46 -7.54 26.87
N LYS A 3 -10.46 -6.34 27.44
CA LYS A 3 -11.11 -5.18 26.82
C LYS A 3 -10.33 -4.85 25.56
N ALA A 4 -10.97 -5.01 24.39
CA ALA A 4 -10.53 -4.37 23.16
C ALA A 4 -10.26 -2.88 23.47
N LEU A 5 -9.05 -2.40 23.20
CA LEU A 5 -8.74 -0.98 23.16
C LEU A 5 -9.64 -0.36 22.09
N ARG A 6 -10.84 0.07 22.49
CA ARG A 6 -11.71 0.87 21.64
C ARG A 6 -10.93 2.11 21.25
N ALA A 7 -11.00 2.48 19.97
CA ALA A 7 -10.50 3.76 19.49
C ALA A 7 -10.89 4.86 20.50
N HIS A 8 -9.94 5.71 20.87
CA HIS A 8 -10.17 6.84 21.78
C HIS A 8 -11.46 7.55 21.36
N ASP A 9 -12.40 7.74 22.29
CA ASP A 9 -13.70 8.38 21.99
C ASP A 9 -13.46 9.69 21.22
N GLY A 10 -13.93 9.74 19.98
CA GLY A 10 -13.79 10.88 19.06
C GLY A 10 -12.69 10.79 17.99
N TYR A 11 -11.78 9.81 18.03
CA TYR A 11 -10.77 9.62 16.98
C TYR A 11 -11.35 8.84 15.77
N LEU A 12 -11.43 9.51 14.62
CA LEU A 12 -11.84 8.89 13.35
C LEU A 12 -10.63 8.77 12.41
N PRO A 13 -10.08 7.55 12.20
CA PRO A 13 -9.01 7.36 11.23
C PRO A 13 -9.48 7.72 9.81
N GLN A 14 -8.66 8.48 9.06
CA GLN A 14 -8.98 8.86 7.68
C GLN A 14 -8.48 7.82 6.67
N GLY A 15 -9.41 7.07 6.10
CA GLY A 15 -9.14 6.04 5.09
C GLY A 15 -8.40 4.82 5.68
N ASP A 16 -8.02 3.87 4.82
CA ASP A 16 -7.50 2.56 5.23
C ASP A 16 -6.29 2.67 6.18
N SER A 17 -6.12 1.72 7.08
CA SER A 17 -4.92 1.64 7.93
C SER A 17 -3.74 1.12 7.13
N ALA A 18 -2.53 1.67 7.32
CA ALA A 18 -1.30 1.11 6.75
C ALA A 18 -0.83 -0.12 7.55
N LEU A 19 -0.04 -1.00 6.93
CA LEU A 19 0.72 -2.05 7.60
C LEU A 19 2.20 -1.69 7.63
N SER A 20 2.84 -1.96 8.76
CA SER A 20 4.31 -1.99 8.86
C SER A 20 4.89 -3.24 8.17
N PRO A 21 6.17 -3.24 7.79
CA PRO A 21 6.83 -4.42 7.22
C PRO A 21 6.72 -5.69 8.07
N PHE A 22 6.78 -5.56 9.40
CA PHE A 22 6.57 -6.67 10.34
C PHE A 22 5.14 -7.23 10.25
N GLU A 23 4.14 -6.37 10.11
CA GLU A 23 2.75 -6.80 9.98
C GLU A 23 2.49 -7.48 8.65
N VAL A 24 3.14 -7.03 7.57
CA VAL A 24 3.10 -7.73 6.27
C VAL A 24 3.75 -9.11 6.39
N ALA A 25 4.85 -9.24 7.15
CA ALA A 25 5.48 -10.54 7.41
C ALA A 25 4.58 -11.45 8.26
N ARG A 26 3.87 -10.89 9.25
CA ARG A 26 2.88 -11.63 10.05
C ARG A 26 1.69 -12.07 9.21
N LEU A 27 1.19 -11.20 8.33
CA LEU A 27 0.12 -11.53 7.39
C LEU A 27 0.52 -12.67 6.47
N ARG A 28 1.74 -12.62 5.90
CA ARG A 28 2.29 -13.74 5.12
C ARG A 28 2.23 -15.03 5.92
N ARG A 29 2.83 -15.03 7.12
CA ARG A 29 2.92 -16.21 7.96
C ARG A 29 1.53 -16.83 8.18
N TYR A 30 0.56 -16.01 8.56
CA TYR A 30 -0.83 -16.45 8.71
C TYR A 30 -1.40 -17.07 7.43
N VAL A 31 -1.27 -16.40 6.29
CA VAL A 31 -1.81 -16.87 5.01
C VAL A 31 -1.24 -18.24 4.61
N PHE A 32 0.05 -18.47 4.84
CA PHE A 32 0.70 -19.74 4.48
C PHE A 32 0.51 -20.84 5.54
N GLU A 33 0.39 -20.48 6.83
CA GLU A 33 0.15 -21.46 7.91
C GLU A 33 -1.31 -21.92 7.98
N THR A 34 -2.26 -21.02 7.72
CA THR A 34 -3.70 -21.30 7.87
C THR A 34 -4.40 -21.55 6.54
N GLY A 35 -3.76 -21.26 5.41
CA GLY A 35 -4.34 -21.42 4.09
C GLY A 35 -4.59 -22.86 3.66
N GLY A 36 -4.02 -23.85 4.36
CA GLY A 36 -4.25 -25.28 4.10
C GLY A 36 -3.99 -25.65 2.63
N ASP A 37 -5.02 -26.20 1.98
CA ASP A 37 -5.01 -26.56 0.55
C ASP A 37 -5.64 -25.48 -0.35
N ASP A 38 -6.04 -24.32 0.18
CA ASP A 38 -6.55 -23.21 -0.62
C ASP A 38 -5.39 -22.39 -1.20
N TRP A 39 -4.84 -22.89 -2.31
CA TRP A 39 -3.72 -22.28 -3.03
C TRP A 39 -4.03 -20.89 -3.61
N ARG A 40 -5.30 -20.45 -3.65
CA ARG A 40 -5.64 -19.06 -4.05
C ARG A 40 -4.99 -18.04 -3.13
N ASN A 41 -4.73 -18.41 -1.88
CA ASN A 41 -4.02 -17.60 -0.90
C ASN A 41 -2.59 -17.22 -1.34
N LEU A 42 -1.90 -18.08 -2.10
CA LEU A 42 -0.60 -17.76 -2.69
C LEU A 42 -0.72 -16.57 -3.66
N GLY A 43 -1.70 -16.64 -4.56
CA GLY A 43 -1.99 -15.58 -5.52
C GLY A 43 -2.40 -14.28 -4.84
N MET A 44 -3.29 -14.35 -3.85
CA MET A 44 -3.74 -13.18 -3.07
C MET A 44 -2.59 -12.50 -2.34
N TYR A 45 -1.68 -13.27 -1.71
CA TYR A 45 -0.51 -12.70 -1.05
C TYR A 45 0.50 -12.11 -2.05
N ALA A 46 0.78 -12.80 -3.15
CA ALA A 46 1.67 -12.29 -4.20
C ALA A 46 1.13 -10.96 -4.76
N MET A 47 -0.17 -10.91 -5.04
CA MET A 47 -0.90 -9.72 -5.46
C MET A 47 -0.74 -8.60 -4.42
N PHE A 48 -1.05 -8.88 -3.15
CA PHE A 48 -0.92 -7.93 -2.04
C PHE A 48 0.50 -7.35 -1.92
N ARG A 49 1.53 -8.20 -2.02
CA ARG A 49 2.92 -7.78 -1.92
C ARG A 49 3.33 -6.89 -3.09
N ILE A 50 2.98 -7.24 -4.33
CA ILE A 50 3.25 -6.40 -5.52
C ILE A 50 2.52 -5.06 -5.42
N GLY A 51 1.26 -5.06 -4.96
CA GLY A 51 0.50 -3.84 -4.73
C GLY A 51 1.19 -2.89 -3.75
N ILE A 52 1.87 -3.43 -2.73
CA ILE A 52 2.73 -2.66 -1.82
C ILE A 52 3.98 -2.17 -2.56
N ASP A 53 4.83 -3.04 -3.09
CA ASP A 53 6.14 -2.64 -3.64
C ASP A 53 6.05 -1.67 -4.82
N LEU A 54 5.02 -1.81 -5.66
CA LEU A 54 4.79 -0.93 -6.81
C LEU A 54 3.82 0.22 -6.52
N GLY A 55 3.19 0.21 -5.34
CA GLY A 55 2.24 1.25 -4.93
C GLY A 55 1.02 1.33 -5.84
N LEU A 56 0.42 0.19 -6.22
CA LEU A 56 -0.66 0.11 -7.20
C LEU A 56 -2.06 0.24 -6.57
N ARG A 57 -3.03 0.68 -7.39
CA ARG A 57 -4.47 0.55 -7.09
C ARG A 57 -4.91 -0.90 -7.32
N SER A 58 -6.02 -1.29 -6.70
CA SER A 58 -6.62 -2.59 -6.99
C SER A 58 -6.94 -2.76 -8.47
N GLU A 59 -7.47 -1.75 -9.15
CA GLU A 59 -7.81 -1.87 -10.58
C GLU A 59 -6.56 -2.05 -11.45
N GLU A 60 -5.48 -1.33 -11.13
CA GLU A 60 -4.17 -1.43 -11.80
C GLU A 60 -3.56 -2.82 -11.60
N LEU A 61 -3.77 -3.42 -10.43
CA LEU A 61 -3.21 -4.70 -10.03
C LEU A 61 -4.00 -5.90 -10.57
N CYS A 62 -5.34 -5.84 -10.52
CA CYS A 62 -6.23 -6.87 -11.07
C CYS A 62 -6.10 -6.99 -12.60
N SER A 63 -5.67 -5.92 -13.28
CA SER A 63 -5.57 -5.89 -14.74
C SER A 63 -4.19 -6.28 -15.29
N ILE A 64 -3.22 -6.63 -14.43
CA ILE A 64 -1.86 -7.01 -14.87
C ILE A 64 -1.90 -8.31 -15.67
N ARG A 65 -1.27 -8.26 -16.85
CA ARG A 65 -1.11 -9.39 -17.77
C ARG A 65 0.35 -9.82 -17.89
N CYS A 66 0.59 -11.04 -18.37
CA CYS A 66 1.95 -11.53 -18.67
C CYS A 66 2.69 -10.60 -19.65
N ASP A 67 2.00 -10.09 -20.66
CA ASP A 67 2.56 -9.17 -21.68
C ASP A 67 2.82 -7.75 -21.15
N ASP A 68 2.43 -7.47 -19.91
CA ASP A 68 2.81 -6.23 -19.23
C ASP A 68 4.24 -6.28 -18.68
N PHE A 69 4.85 -7.46 -18.61
CA PHE A 69 6.25 -7.57 -18.22
C PHE A 69 7.16 -7.14 -19.38
N LEU A 70 8.28 -6.51 -19.01
CA LEU A 70 9.19 -5.85 -19.93
C LEU A 70 10.53 -6.57 -19.87
N PRO A 71 10.78 -7.58 -20.73
CA PRO A 71 12.06 -8.31 -20.76
C PRO A 71 13.27 -7.38 -20.88
N ALA A 72 13.11 -6.27 -21.61
CA ALA A 72 14.16 -5.26 -21.78
C ALA A 72 14.53 -4.48 -20.51
N LEU A 73 13.75 -4.59 -19.43
CA LEU A 73 14.01 -4.00 -18.11
C LEU A 73 14.14 -5.06 -17.01
N THR A 74 13.99 -6.34 -17.35
CA THR A 74 14.19 -7.46 -16.43
C THR A 74 15.66 -7.83 -16.39
N THR A 75 16.22 -7.93 -15.19
CA THR A 75 17.63 -8.26 -14.98
C THR A 75 17.78 -9.60 -14.28
N VAL A 76 18.62 -10.46 -14.85
CA VAL A 76 18.97 -11.78 -14.32
C VAL A 76 20.48 -11.82 -14.13
N ARG A 77 20.93 -12.28 -12.97
CA ARG A 77 22.35 -12.49 -12.64
C ARG A 77 22.90 -13.70 -13.40
N ASP A 78 24.22 -13.79 -13.52
CA ASP A 78 24.90 -14.88 -14.25
C ASP A 78 24.56 -16.29 -13.74
N ASP A 79 24.23 -16.42 -12.45
CA ASP A 79 23.78 -17.67 -11.83
C ASP A 79 22.28 -17.97 -12.04
N GLY A 80 21.59 -17.17 -12.86
CA GLY A 80 20.17 -17.35 -13.18
C GLY A 80 19.20 -16.67 -12.20
N VAL A 81 19.70 -16.02 -11.14
CA VAL A 81 18.84 -15.36 -10.15
C VAL A 81 18.21 -14.09 -10.73
N VAL A 82 16.88 -13.99 -10.65
CA VAL A 82 16.12 -12.80 -11.10
C VAL A 82 16.24 -11.67 -10.07
N GLU A 83 17.03 -10.65 -10.38
CA GLU A 83 17.31 -9.49 -9.51
C GLU A 83 16.20 -8.42 -9.59
N SER A 84 15.65 -8.21 -10.78
CA SER A 84 14.56 -7.26 -10.99
C SER A 84 13.67 -7.64 -12.16
N LEU A 85 12.39 -7.25 -12.08
CA LEU A 85 11.40 -7.44 -13.14
C LEU A 85 10.87 -6.07 -13.57
N GLY A 86 10.94 -5.77 -14.86
CA GLY A 86 10.25 -4.61 -15.43
C GLY A 86 8.80 -4.93 -15.71
N VAL A 87 7.89 -4.00 -15.42
CA VAL A 87 6.45 -4.10 -15.71
C VAL A 87 5.90 -2.76 -16.17
N LYS A 88 5.05 -2.73 -17.19
CA LYS A 88 4.27 -1.54 -17.56
C LYS A 88 2.91 -1.58 -16.83
N VAL A 89 2.50 -0.45 -16.29
CA VAL A 89 1.21 -0.32 -15.59
C VAL A 89 0.41 0.78 -16.25
N PHE A 90 -0.86 0.52 -16.53
CA PHE A 90 -1.78 1.49 -17.12
C PHE A 90 -2.45 2.32 -16.02
N GLY A 91 -2.08 3.60 -15.94
CA GLY A 91 -2.59 4.50 -14.91
C GLY A 91 -4.00 5.03 -15.22
N LYS A 92 -4.65 5.58 -14.19
CA LYS A 92 -5.95 6.27 -14.32
C LYS A 92 -5.93 7.43 -15.33
N ASP A 93 -4.78 8.04 -15.53
CA ASP A 93 -4.52 9.09 -16.51
C ASP A 93 -4.44 8.56 -17.96
N GLN A 94 -4.75 7.28 -18.17
CA GLN A 94 -4.71 6.61 -19.48
C GLN A 94 -3.30 6.59 -20.09
N GLN A 95 -2.28 6.49 -19.23
CA GLN A 95 -0.88 6.43 -19.63
C GLN A 95 -0.22 5.16 -19.12
N TRP A 96 0.57 4.52 -19.99
CA TRP A 96 1.44 3.42 -19.60
C TRP A 96 2.69 3.97 -18.92
N ARG A 97 3.08 3.36 -17.79
CA ARG A 97 4.29 3.73 -17.08
C ARG A 97 5.09 2.49 -16.73
N ALA A 98 6.40 2.53 -16.99
CA ALA A 98 7.29 1.47 -16.54
C ALA A 98 7.49 1.53 -15.02
N ARG A 99 7.58 0.36 -14.41
CA ARG A 99 7.90 0.14 -13.01
C ARG A 99 8.88 -1.01 -12.90
N ILE A 100 9.72 -0.98 -11.87
CA ILE A 100 10.69 -2.03 -11.58
C ILE A 100 10.34 -2.67 -10.24
N LEU A 101 10.14 -3.97 -10.25
CA LEU A 101 10.03 -4.81 -9.07
C LEU A 101 11.42 -5.36 -8.74
N PHE A 102 11.84 -5.32 -7.47
CA PHE A 102 13.16 -5.78 -7.07
C PHE A 102 13.12 -7.00 -6.15
N ARG A 103 14.10 -7.87 -6.28
CA ARG A 103 14.32 -9.02 -5.40
C ARG A 103 14.75 -8.56 -4.01
N ASN A 104 14.19 -9.13 -2.95
CA ASN A 104 14.57 -8.81 -1.57
C ASN A 104 15.05 -10.07 -0.83
N ASP A 105 16.33 -10.43 -1.00
CA ASP A 105 16.89 -11.60 -0.32
C ASP A 105 17.25 -11.35 1.14
N ALA A 106 17.40 -10.09 1.55
CA ALA A 106 17.60 -9.75 2.97
C ALA A 106 16.36 -10.11 3.81
N MET A 107 15.17 -10.08 3.20
CA MET A 107 13.91 -10.49 3.82
C MET A 107 13.07 -11.27 2.80
N PRO A 108 13.37 -12.58 2.56
CA PRO A 108 12.70 -13.37 1.54
C PRO A 108 11.18 -13.45 1.72
N SER A 109 10.71 -13.37 2.98
CA SER A 109 9.28 -13.32 3.32
C SER A 109 8.59 -12.07 2.80
N LEU A 110 9.33 -11.00 2.53
CA LEU A 110 8.84 -9.76 1.95
C LEU A 110 9.31 -9.57 0.50
N CYS A 111 9.83 -10.61 -0.15
CA CYS A 111 10.33 -10.50 -1.52
C CYS A 111 9.19 -10.63 -2.54
N PRO A 112 8.83 -9.58 -3.29
CA PRO A 112 7.74 -9.66 -4.24
C PRO A 112 8.04 -10.60 -5.42
N ILE A 113 9.30 -10.65 -5.88
CA ILE A 113 9.70 -11.53 -7.00
C ILE A 113 9.53 -13.00 -6.66
N ARG A 114 9.95 -13.43 -5.45
CA ARG A 114 9.82 -14.83 -5.00
C ARG A 114 8.35 -15.26 -4.96
N HIS A 115 7.48 -14.42 -4.39
CA HIS A 115 6.06 -14.76 -4.28
C HIS A 115 5.35 -14.73 -5.65
N LEU A 116 5.68 -13.75 -6.50
CA LEU A 116 5.13 -13.66 -7.86
C LEU A 116 5.53 -14.87 -8.71
N LEU A 117 6.83 -15.13 -8.83
CA LEU A 117 7.34 -16.23 -9.66
C LEU A 117 6.92 -17.59 -9.09
N GLY A 118 6.85 -17.73 -7.76
CA GLY A 118 6.34 -18.93 -7.11
C GLY A 118 4.88 -19.19 -7.47
N TYR A 119 4.04 -18.15 -7.43
CA TYR A 119 2.64 -18.23 -7.86
C TYR A 119 2.51 -18.62 -9.34
N ILE A 120 3.28 -17.97 -10.22
CA ILE A 120 3.27 -18.25 -11.66
C ILE A 120 3.64 -19.69 -11.97
N ALA A 121 4.66 -20.22 -11.30
CA ALA A 121 5.06 -21.62 -11.48
C ALA A 121 4.02 -22.59 -10.93
N ALA A 122 3.51 -22.36 -9.71
CA ALA A 122 2.54 -23.24 -9.06
C ALA A 122 1.25 -23.42 -9.88
N PHE A 123 0.83 -22.38 -10.59
CA PHE A 123 -0.39 -22.39 -11.42
C PHE A 123 -0.12 -22.48 -12.92
N SER A 124 1.13 -22.67 -13.33
CA SER A 124 1.53 -22.74 -14.74
C SER A 124 1.01 -21.58 -15.60
N ILE A 125 1.11 -20.36 -15.10
CA ILE A 125 0.60 -19.14 -15.75
C ILE A 125 1.56 -18.74 -16.88
N LYS A 126 1.10 -18.82 -18.13
CA LYS A 126 1.93 -18.55 -19.33
C LYS A 126 1.56 -17.26 -20.07
N GLU A 127 0.30 -16.86 -20.01
CA GLU A 127 -0.26 -15.78 -20.82
C GLU A 127 -1.48 -15.14 -20.13
N GLU A 128 -2.02 -14.09 -20.75
CA GLU A 128 -3.21 -13.36 -20.30
C GLU A 128 -3.02 -12.76 -18.89
N TYR A 129 -4.07 -12.75 -18.06
CA TYR A 129 -4.04 -12.18 -16.71
C TYR A 129 -3.18 -13.03 -15.78
N ILE A 130 -2.37 -12.35 -14.96
CA ILE A 130 -1.56 -13.01 -13.94
C ILE A 130 -2.45 -13.46 -12.78
N PHE A 131 -3.24 -12.55 -12.22
CA PHE A 131 -4.11 -12.83 -11.10
C PHE A 131 -5.52 -13.14 -11.60
N ARG A 132 -5.94 -14.40 -11.46
CA ARG A 132 -7.17 -14.94 -12.05
C ARG A 132 -8.18 -15.29 -10.96
N ASP A 133 -9.47 -15.15 -11.27
CA ASP A 133 -10.54 -15.58 -10.36
C ASP A 133 -10.61 -17.11 -10.30
N ASP A 134 -10.50 -17.75 -11.47
CA ASP A 134 -10.25 -19.17 -11.64
C ASP A 134 -8.87 -19.37 -12.29
N PRO A 135 -7.90 -20.03 -11.63
CA PRO A 135 -6.59 -20.30 -12.23
C PRO A 135 -6.65 -21.01 -13.59
N ALA A 136 -7.68 -21.81 -13.84
CA ALA A 136 -7.89 -22.54 -15.08
C ALA A 136 -8.44 -21.67 -16.22
N ASP A 137 -9.05 -20.52 -15.92
CA ASP A 137 -9.58 -19.58 -16.91
C ASP A 137 -8.63 -18.37 -17.07
N PRO A 138 -7.76 -18.36 -18.09
CA PRO A 138 -6.80 -17.29 -18.28
C PRO A 138 -7.44 -15.94 -18.62
N SER A 139 -8.70 -15.93 -19.08
CA SER A 139 -9.39 -14.73 -19.56
C SER A 139 -10.04 -13.89 -18.46
N LYS A 140 -10.21 -14.45 -17.26
CA LYS A 140 -10.95 -13.82 -16.16
C LYS A 140 -10.02 -13.35 -15.05
N PRO A 141 -9.74 -12.04 -14.96
CA PRO A 141 -8.97 -11.51 -13.85
C PRO A 141 -9.74 -11.64 -12.55
N ILE A 142 -9.01 -11.72 -11.44
CA ILE A 142 -9.61 -11.55 -10.11
C ILE A 142 -10.31 -10.19 -10.02
N THR A 143 -11.50 -10.16 -9.42
CA THR A 143 -12.24 -8.90 -9.27
C THR A 143 -11.68 -8.06 -8.11
N CYS A 144 -11.78 -6.72 -8.25
CA CYS A 144 -11.42 -5.81 -7.16
C CYS A 144 -12.20 -6.10 -5.87
N ASP A 145 -13.47 -6.52 -5.99
CA ASP A 145 -14.32 -6.83 -4.84
C ASP A 145 -13.87 -8.11 -4.13
N ALA A 146 -13.53 -9.16 -4.87
CA ALA A 146 -13.01 -10.40 -4.30
C ALA A 146 -11.68 -10.15 -3.56
N PHE A 147 -10.77 -9.40 -4.20
CA PHE A 147 -9.51 -9.05 -3.59
C PHE A 147 -9.69 -8.13 -2.37
N ASN A 148 -10.56 -7.13 -2.43
CA ASN A 148 -10.86 -6.26 -1.30
C ASN A 148 -11.46 -7.04 -0.13
N LYS A 149 -12.38 -7.98 -0.39
CA LYS A 149 -12.94 -8.85 0.64
C LYS A 149 -11.87 -9.69 1.34
N TRP A 150 -10.92 -10.24 0.57
CA TRP A 150 -9.78 -10.97 1.14
C TRP A 150 -8.92 -10.04 2.01
N VAL A 151 -8.51 -8.87 1.50
CA VAL A 151 -7.70 -7.90 2.25
C VAL A 151 -8.38 -7.47 3.54
N SER A 152 -9.64 -7.04 3.48
CA SER A 152 -10.40 -6.59 4.63
C SER A 152 -10.57 -7.72 5.65
N GLY A 153 -10.96 -8.92 5.21
CA GLY A 153 -11.15 -10.07 6.09
C GLY A 153 -9.87 -10.49 6.81
N THR A 154 -8.77 -10.64 6.07
CA THR A 154 -7.47 -11.04 6.64
C THR A 154 -6.92 -9.99 7.59
N CYS A 155 -6.99 -8.69 7.24
CA CYS A 155 -6.48 -7.63 8.10
C CYS A 155 -7.32 -7.46 9.37
N SER A 156 -8.65 -7.49 9.26
CA SER A 156 -9.57 -7.44 10.41
C SER A 156 -9.36 -8.59 11.38
N HIS A 157 -9.00 -9.78 10.88
CA HIS A 157 -8.74 -10.93 11.72
C HIS A 157 -7.40 -10.82 12.47
N LEU A 158 -6.36 -10.33 11.80
CA LEU A 158 -4.99 -10.34 12.34
C LEU A 158 -4.65 -9.15 13.24
N PHE A 159 -5.24 -7.99 13.00
CA PHE A 159 -4.82 -6.75 13.62
C PHE A 159 -5.92 -6.18 14.50
N GLU A 160 -5.57 -5.98 15.77
CA GLU A 160 -6.50 -5.49 16.81
C GLU A 160 -6.94 -4.04 16.58
N ARG A 161 -6.19 -3.25 15.80
CA ARG A 161 -6.60 -1.88 15.48
C ARG A 161 -7.84 -1.89 14.60
N GLY A 162 -8.80 -1.02 14.91
CA GLY A 162 -10.15 -1.00 14.32
C GLY A 162 -10.28 -0.63 12.83
N GLY A 163 -9.19 -0.66 12.05
CA GLY A 163 -9.20 -0.31 10.64
C GLY A 163 -9.47 1.19 10.40
N PRO A 164 -10.06 1.56 9.24
CA PRO A 164 -10.66 0.68 8.24
C PRO A 164 -9.64 -0.12 7.43
N TRP A 165 -10.10 -1.23 6.83
CA TRP A 165 -9.28 -2.13 6.02
C TRP A 165 -9.88 -2.26 4.63
N GLY A 166 -9.08 -1.94 3.61
CA GLY A 166 -9.45 -2.05 2.19
C GLY A 166 -8.18 -2.04 1.35
N THR A 167 -8.31 -2.15 0.04
CA THR A 167 -7.16 -2.29 -0.88
C THR A 167 -6.21 -1.08 -0.88
N ASN A 168 -6.61 0.11 -0.40
CA ASN A 168 -5.66 1.23 -0.26
C ASN A 168 -4.64 0.99 0.86
N VAL A 169 -4.84 -0.02 1.73
CA VAL A 169 -3.82 -0.47 2.69
C VAL A 169 -2.50 -0.73 1.99
N MET A 170 -2.49 -1.29 0.78
CA MET A 170 -1.25 -1.61 0.07
C MET A 170 -0.46 -0.36 -0.25
N ARG A 171 -1.12 0.62 -0.89
CA ARG A 171 -0.48 1.89 -1.24
C ARG A 171 -0.08 2.71 -0.02
N LYS A 172 -0.82 2.65 1.09
CA LYS A 172 -0.37 3.26 2.37
C LYS A 172 0.84 2.52 2.95
N SER A 173 0.82 1.19 2.88
CA SER A 173 1.93 0.34 3.36
C SER A 173 3.20 0.53 2.54
N LEU A 174 3.13 0.89 1.24
CA LEU A 174 4.29 1.34 0.46
C LEU A 174 5.04 2.47 1.18
N TYR A 175 4.32 3.49 1.63
CA TYR A 175 4.93 4.64 2.28
C TYR A 175 5.59 4.26 3.61
N HIS A 176 4.99 3.34 4.36
CA HIS A 176 5.60 2.80 5.58
C HIS A 176 6.82 1.92 5.25
N ASP A 177 6.70 0.96 4.34
CA ASP A 177 7.79 0.06 3.93
C ASP A 177 8.99 0.87 3.41
N GLY A 178 8.73 1.81 2.50
CA GLY A 178 9.77 2.67 1.95
C GLY A 178 10.42 3.57 2.99
N ARG A 179 9.63 4.13 3.93
CA ARG A 179 10.19 4.96 5.00
C ARG A 179 11.10 4.15 5.94
N TRP A 180 10.74 2.91 6.24
CA TRP A 180 11.55 2.00 7.04
C TRP A 180 12.86 1.63 6.33
N ARG A 181 12.85 1.62 5.00
CA ARG A 181 14.00 1.34 4.13
C ARG A 181 14.80 2.58 3.71
N GLY A 182 14.47 3.75 4.28
CA GLY A 182 15.21 4.99 4.07
C GLY A 182 14.85 5.79 2.81
N ALA A 183 13.70 5.53 2.18
CA ALA A 183 13.25 6.28 1.03
C ALA A 183 12.93 7.74 1.38
N SER A 184 13.18 8.65 0.43
CA SER A 184 12.66 10.01 0.52
C SER A 184 11.15 10.04 0.23
N PHE A 185 10.43 11.03 0.79
CA PHE A 185 9.01 11.22 0.47
C PHE A 185 8.76 11.43 -1.03
N GLY A 186 9.66 12.15 -1.72
CA GLY A 186 9.57 12.40 -3.16
C GLY A 186 9.64 11.11 -3.97
N ASP A 187 10.57 10.22 -3.65
CA ASP A 187 10.70 8.94 -4.34
C ASP A 187 9.49 8.04 -4.13
N LEU A 188 8.93 8.02 -2.91
CA LEU A 188 7.72 7.26 -2.60
C LEU A 188 6.50 7.81 -3.33
N MET A 189 6.39 9.14 -3.41
CA MET A 189 5.36 9.82 -4.18
C MET A 189 5.39 9.43 -5.66
N MET A 190 6.57 9.43 -6.28
CA MET A 190 6.74 9.03 -7.68
C MET A 190 6.48 7.54 -7.90
N SER A 191 6.95 6.69 -6.99
CA SER A 191 6.71 5.24 -7.00
C SER A 191 5.22 4.91 -6.96
N ALA A 192 4.46 5.57 -6.07
CA ALA A 192 3.00 5.45 -5.96
C ALA A 192 2.22 6.07 -7.14
N GLY A 193 2.90 6.79 -8.04
CA GLY A 193 2.26 7.50 -9.17
C GLY A 193 1.45 8.72 -8.75
N HIS A 194 1.77 9.35 -7.61
CA HIS A 194 1.14 10.58 -7.18
C HIS A 194 1.81 11.80 -7.81
N THR A 195 1.03 12.68 -8.41
CA THR A 195 1.52 13.93 -9.04
C THR A 195 1.38 15.15 -8.13
N SER A 196 0.64 15.04 -7.03
CA SER A 196 0.43 16.13 -6.08
C SER A 196 0.81 15.73 -4.65
N VAL A 197 1.60 16.57 -3.98
CA VAL A 197 2.01 16.40 -2.57
C VAL A 197 0.80 16.23 -1.64
N PRO A 198 -0.28 17.03 -1.71
CA PRO A 198 -1.42 16.86 -0.78
C PRO A 198 -2.09 15.48 -0.86
N ASN A 199 -2.17 14.89 -2.06
CA ASN A 199 -2.71 13.54 -2.21
C ASN A 199 -1.75 12.50 -1.64
N ALA A 200 -0.44 12.61 -1.90
CA ALA A 200 0.57 11.71 -1.35
C ALA A 200 0.65 11.75 0.18
N LEU A 201 0.50 12.94 0.79
CA LEU A 201 0.51 13.10 2.25
C LEU A 201 -0.60 12.32 2.95
N ARG A 202 -1.76 12.09 2.31
CA ARG A 202 -2.83 11.25 2.87
C ARG A 202 -2.44 9.79 3.04
N TYR A 203 -1.43 9.34 2.28
CA TYR A 203 -0.92 7.98 2.36
C TYR A 203 0.34 7.88 3.22
N TYR A 204 1.13 8.95 3.30
CA TYR A 204 2.32 9.05 4.16
C TYR A 204 1.99 9.43 5.61
N GLN A 205 0.76 9.84 5.90
CA GLN A 205 0.34 10.30 7.21
C GLN A 205 0.80 9.32 8.31
N ASP A 206 1.46 9.88 9.33
CA ASP A 206 1.99 9.16 10.48
C ASP A 206 3.10 8.12 10.18
N ALA A 207 3.57 7.97 8.94
CA ALA A 207 4.62 7.00 8.59
C ALA A 207 5.93 7.26 9.37
N ASP A 208 6.33 8.53 9.49
CA ASP A 208 7.49 8.95 10.29
C ASP A 208 7.29 8.64 11.78
N THR A 209 6.18 9.11 12.34
CA THR A 209 5.87 8.93 13.75
C THR A 209 5.78 7.44 14.11
N ALA A 210 5.08 6.65 13.30
CA ALA A 210 4.94 5.21 13.48
C ALA A 210 6.30 4.49 13.39
N TYR A 211 7.17 4.89 12.46
CA TYR A 211 8.54 4.37 12.38
C TYR A 211 9.34 4.66 13.66
N HIS A 212 9.29 5.90 14.17
CA HIS A 212 10.01 6.27 15.38
C HIS A 212 9.47 5.59 16.64
N ILE A 213 8.15 5.46 16.77
CA ILE A 213 7.51 4.70 17.85
C ILE A 213 7.92 3.23 17.77
N ALA A 214 7.86 2.61 16.59
CA ALA A 214 8.23 1.22 16.42
C ALA A 214 9.69 0.95 16.82
N ARG A 215 10.60 1.90 16.58
CA ARG A 215 12.01 1.78 17.00
C ARG A 215 12.23 1.89 18.50
N LEU A 216 11.24 2.29 19.30
CA LEU A 216 11.30 2.17 20.75
C LEU A 216 11.21 0.71 21.20
N ASN A 217 10.59 -0.17 20.40
CA ASN A 217 10.57 -1.61 20.63
C ASN A 217 11.89 -2.25 20.12
N PRO A 218 12.67 -2.94 20.98
CA PRO A 218 13.94 -3.56 20.58
C PRO A 218 13.82 -4.58 19.45
N HIS A 219 12.75 -5.39 19.42
CA HIS A 219 12.55 -6.40 18.39
C HIS A 219 12.25 -5.76 17.02
N LEU A 220 11.40 -4.74 16.99
CA LEU A 220 11.08 -4.02 15.75
C LEU A 220 12.27 -3.19 15.26
N ARG A 221 13.10 -2.68 16.18
CA ARG A 221 14.36 -2.01 15.84
C ARG A 221 15.32 -2.96 15.11
N GLN A 222 15.47 -4.19 15.58
CA GLN A 222 16.27 -5.21 14.90
C GLN A 222 15.68 -5.58 13.54
N PHE A 223 14.35 -5.68 13.44
CA PHE A 223 13.68 -5.91 12.16
C PHE A 223 14.04 -4.84 11.12
N ALA A 224 14.01 -3.56 11.51
CA ALA A 224 14.39 -2.47 10.61
C ALA A 224 15.85 -2.57 10.12
N THR A 225 16.77 -3.10 10.92
CA THR A 225 18.17 -3.29 10.50
C THR A 225 18.38 -4.43 9.50
N MET A 226 17.45 -5.37 9.40
CA MET A 226 17.50 -6.47 8.42
C MET A 226 16.93 -6.09 7.06
N MET A 227 16.21 -4.96 6.97
CA MET A 227 15.57 -4.55 5.72
C MET A 227 16.60 -4.03 4.72
N SER A 228 16.48 -4.47 3.47
CA SER A 228 17.29 -3.90 2.39
C SER A 228 16.93 -2.42 2.15
N PRO A 229 17.91 -1.58 1.78
CA PRO A 229 17.65 -0.18 1.42
C PRO A 229 16.56 -0.05 0.35
N TRP A 230 15.87 1.08 0.38
CA TRP A 230 14.86 1.39 -0.63
C TRP A 230 15.50 1.49 -2.01
N ARG A 231 14.84 0.91 -3.01
CA ARG A 231 15.16 1.10 -4.42
C ARG A 231 13.94 1.69 -5.10
N SER A 232 14.13 2.81 -5.80
CA SER A 232 13.04 3.47 -6.51
C SER A 232 12.46 2.55 -7.57
N THR A 233 11.15 2.33 -7.53
CA THR A 233 10.44 1.46 -8.47
C THR A 233 9.93 2.23 -9.69
N HIS A 234 10.10 3.56 -9.70
CA HIS A 234 9.65 4.43 -10.76
C HIS A 234 10.73 4.67 -11.83
N LEU A 235 10.35 4.58 -13.10
CA LEU A 235 11.22 4.87 -14.24
C LEU A 235 10.49 5.75 -15.27
N ASP A 236 10.97 6.97 -15.47
CA ASP A 236 10.48 7.89 -16.51
C ASP A 236 11.20 7.69 -17.85
N ASN A 237 12.53 7.61 -17.83
CA ASN A 237 13.32 7.43 -19.05
C ASN A 237 13.54 5.94 -19.34
N TYR A 238 12.58 5.35 -20.07
CA TYR A 238 12.62 3.95 -20.47
C TYR A 238 13.93 3.56 -21.18
N SER A 239 14.36 4.35 -22.17
CA SER A 239 15.56 4.08 -22.96
C SER A 239 16.83 4.02 -22.11
N MET A 240 16.95 4.91 -21.13
CA MET A 240 18.07 4.90 -20.18
C MET A 240 18.04 3.66 -19.28
N GLY A 241 16.86 3.29 -18.75
CA GLY A 241 16.71 2.08 -17.96
C GLY A 241 17.09 0.82 -18.76
N VAL A 242 16.64 0.74 -20.01
CA VAL A 242 17.00 -0.34 -20.94
C VAL A 242 18.51 -0.37 -21.15
N ALA A 243 19.15 0.78 -21.41
CA ALA A 243 20.60 0.86 -21.60
C ALA A 243 21.37 0.32 -20.38
N HIS A 244 20.97 0.67 -19.15
CA HIS A 244 21.60 0.14 -17.94
C HIS A 244 21.34 -1.35 -17.72
N ALA A 245 20.18 -1.87 -18.14
CA ALA A 245 19.89 -3.29 -18.03
C ALA A 245 20.66 -4.15 -19.05
N ALA A 246 21.23 -3.58 -20.12
CA ALA A 246 21.78 -4.27 -21.30
C ALA A 246 22.61 -5.52 -21.03
N GLY A 247 23.54 -5.45 -20.07
CA GLY A 247 24.46 -6.55 -19.76
C GLY A 247 23.83 -7.70 -18.96
N CYS A 248 22.63 -7.51 -18.40
CA CYS A 248 21.98 -8.48 -17.52
C CYS A 248 20.55 -8.83 -17.98
N ARG A 249 20.15 -8.45 -19.20
CA ARG A 249 18.77 -8.72 -19.67
C ARG A 249 18.60 -10.16 -20.09
N THR A 250 17.34 -10.59 -20.12
CA THR A 250 16.95 -11.89 -20.65
C THR A 250 15.83 -11.74 -21.66
N ALA A 251 15.84 -12.56 -22.71
CA ALA A 251 14.76 -12.66 -23.68
C ALA A 251 13.69 -13.70 -23.29
N THR A 252 13.82 -14.30 -22.09
CA THR A 252 12.93 -15.37 -21.65
C THR A 252 11.60 -14.86 -21.12
N THR A 253 10.58 -15.70 -21.20
CA THR A 253 9.25 -15.36 -20.70
C THR A 253 9.22 -15.31 -19.18
N LEU A 254 8.19 -14.67 -18.63
CA LEU A 254 7.94 -14.65 -17.18
C LEU A 254 7.74 -16.08 -16.63
N PHE A 255 7.10 -16.95 -17.41
CA PHE A 255 6.92 -18.36 -17.07
C PHE A 255 8.24 -19.12 -17.01
N ASP A 256 9.17 -18.88 -17.94
CA ASP A 256 10.49 -19.53 -17.92
C ASP A 256 11.34 -19.07 -16.72
N LEU A 257 11.20 -17.81 -16.32
CA LEU A 257 11.83 -17.29 -15.11
C LEU A 257 11.24 -17.94 -13.85
N ALA A 258 9.92 -18.11 -13.82
CA ALA A 258 9.24 -18.82 -12.75
C ALA A 258 9.66 -20.29 -12.66
N GLY A 259 9.74 -20.99 -13.79
CA GLY A 259 10.17 -22.39 -13.85
C GLY A 259 11.60 -22.60 -13.36
N ARG A 260 12.53 -21.71 -13.73
CA ARG A 260 13.92 -21.74 -13.24
C ARG A 260 13.98 -21.54 -11.73
N MET A 261 13.35 -20.49 -11.21
CA MET A 261 13.34 -20.24 -9.77
C MET A 261 12.71 -21.41 -8.99
N SER A 262 11.62 -22.00 -9.50
CA SER A 262 10.98 -23.15 -8.87
C SER A 262 11.86 -24.38 -8.86
N LYS A 263 12.67 -24.60 -9.90
CA LYS A 263 13.67 -25.66 -9.92
C LYS A 263 14.76 -25.40 -8.87
N ASP A 264 15.30 -24.18 -8.82
CA ASP A 264 16.38 -23.82 -7.90
C ASP A 264 15.96 -23.90 -6.42
N LEU A 265 14.70 -23.58 -6.13
CA LEU A 265 14.13 -23.67 -4.78
C LEU A 265 13.53 -25.05 -4.45
N GLY A 266 13.59 -26.01 -5.38
CA GLY A 266 13.03 -27.35 -5.18
C GLY A 266 11.51 -27.37 -4.98
N LEU A 267 10.78 -26.49 -5.67
CA LEU A 267 9.32 -26.38 -5.55
C LEU A 267 8.57 -27.46 -6.36
N ASN A 268 9.23 -28.13 -7.30
CA ASN A 268 8.63 -29.07 -8.25
C ASN A 268 8.59 -30.53 -7.75
N SER A 269 8.33 -30.79 -6.46
CA SER A 269 8.26 -32.18 -5.98
C SER A 269 7.00 -32.89 -6.47
N GLU A 270 7.11 -34.18 -6.82
CA GLU A 270 5.98 -35.01 -7.23
C GLU A 270 4.97 -35.29 -6.08
N GLU A 271 5.40 -35.09 -4.83
CA GLU A 271 4.53 -35.20 -3.66
C GLU A 271 3.60 -33.99 -3.51
N ARG A 272 2.38 -34.22 -3.00
CA ARG A 272 1.45 -33.14 -2.64
C ARG A 272 2.05 -32.28 -1.52
N VAL A 273 2.65 -31.15 -1.90
CA VAL A 273 3.14 -30.14 -0.97
C VAL A 273 1.97 -29.33 -0.43
N THR A 274 1.95 -29.05 0.88
CA THR A 274 0.98 -28.11 1.45
C THR A 274 1.41 -26.66 1.19
N LEU A 275 0.47 -25.70 1.20
CA LEU A 275 0.81 -24.28 1.03
C LEU A 275 1.88 -23.82 2.04
N ARG A 276 1.82 -24.33 3.27
CA ARG A 276 2.82 -24.07 4.31
C ARG A 276 4.23 -24.46 3.87
N VAL A 277 4.42 -25.70 3.42
CA VAL A 277 5.74 -26.21 3.00
C VAL A 277 6.24 -25.46 1.76
N PHE A 278 5.36 -25.17 0.81
CA PHE A 278 5.69 -24.34 -0.35
C PHE A 278 6.16 -22.95 0.07
N GLY A 279 5.44 -22.33 1.01
CA GLY A 279 5.79 -21.05 1.62
C GLY A 279 7.17 -21.05 2.27
N GLU A 280 7.53 -22.10 3.01
CA GLU A 280 8.87 -22.22 3.60
C GLU A 280 9.96 -22.40 2.54
N ASN A 281 9.71 -23.17 1.48
CA ASN A 281 10.66 -23.33 0.39
C ASN A 281 10.91 -22.02 -0.37
N LEU A 282 9.90 -21.15 -0.50
CA LEU A 282 10.08 -19.81 -1.07
C LEU A 282 11.06 -18.92 -0.29
N LEU A 283 11.29 -19.21 0.99
CA LEU A 283 12.21 -18.46 1.85
C LEU A 283 13.66 -18.91 1.73
N ARG A 284 13.92 -20.10 1.18
CA ARG A 284 15.27 -20.67 1.06
C ARG A 284 16.14 -19.80 0.16
N ASN A 285 17.40 -19.63 0.52
CA ASN A 285 18.34 -18.91 -0.34
C ASN A 285 19.10 -19.92 -1.21
N PRO A 286 18.92 -19.94 -2.54
CA PRO A 286 19.51 -20.98 -3.39
C PRO A 286 21.03 -20.82 -3.55
N SER A 287 21.57 -19.62 -3.32
CA SER A 287 22.99 -19.28 -3.55
C SER A 287 23.87 -19.47 -2.32
N THR A 288 23.48 -20.35 -1.41
CA THR A 288 24.01 -20.31 -0.06
C THR A 288 24.16 -21.73 0.43
N ASN A 289 25.40 -22.09 0.71
CA ASN A 289 25.81 -23.22 1.54
C ASN A 289 24.82 -23.41 2.70
N ASP A 290 24.68 -24.64 3.20
CA ASP A 290 23.76 -24.97 4.31
C ASP A 290 23.83 -23.91 5.43
N VAL A 291 22.73 -23.67 6.15
CA VAL A 291 22.68 -22.60 7.18
C VAL A 291 23.81 -22.77 8.19
N ASP A 292 24.14 -24.02 8.53
CA ASP A 292 25.27 -24.35 9.40
C ASP A 292 26.61 -23.97 8.76
N GLN A 293 26.78 -24.21 7.46
CA GLN A 293 27.98 -23.85 6.71
C GLN A 293 28.15 -22.32 6.54
N GLN A 294 27.06 -21.55 6.41
CA GLN A 294 27.11 -20.09 6.46
C GLN A 294 27.47 -19.55 7.84
N ILE A 295 26.90 -20.16 8.88
CA ILE A 295 27.26 -19.84 10.27
C ILE A 295 28.76 -20.13 10.46
N ASP A 296 29.24 -21.27 9.97
CA ASP A 296 30.65 -21.65 10.06
C ASP A 296 31.57 -20.71 9.29
N GLU A 297 31.18 -20.27 8.10
CA GLU A 297 31.91 -19.25 7.32
C GLU A 297 31.96 -17.89 8.05
N LEU A 298 30.83 -17.42 8.59
CA LEU A 298 30.76 -16.19 9.37
C LEU A 298 31.63 -16.26 10.63
N LEU A 299 31.59 -17.40 11.30
CA LEU A 299 32.35 -17.65 12.52
C LEU A 299 33.83 -17.96 12.25
N SER A 300 34.23 -18.28 11.02
CA SER A 300 35.63 -18.55 10.66
C SER A 300 36.55 -17.35 10.88
N SER A 301 36.01 -16.13 10.80
CA SER A 301 36.74 -14.87 11.07
C SER A 301 36.75 -14.45 12.54
N VAL A 302 36.07 -15.20 13.41
CA VAL A 302 35.90 -14.90 14.82
C VAL A 302 36.84 -15.81 15.65
N PRO A 303 37.50 -15.31 16.71
CA PRO A 303 38.27 -16.15 17.62
C PRO A 303 37.46 -17.36 18.12
N THR A 304 38.09 -18.54 18.17
CA THR A 304 37.40 -19.82 18.40
C THR A 304 36.54 -19.84 19.67
N ASP A 305 37.03 -19.23 20.76
CA ASP A 305 36.30 -19.12 22.03
C ASP A 305 35.02 -18.28 21.90
N LYS A 306 35.06 -17.22 21.08
CA LYS A 306 33.91 -16.37 20.79
C LYS A 306 32.96 -17.01 19.78
N ALA A 307 33.49 -17.73 18.80
CA ALA A 307 32.70 -18.50 17.86
C ALA A 307 31.88 -19.58 18.56
N GLU A 308 32.48 -20.32 19.50
CA GLU A 308 31.78 -21.33 20.32
C GLU A 308 30.70 -20.70 21.21
N GLN A 309 30.99 -19.55 21.85
CA GLN A 309 30.00 -18.80 22.63
C GLN A 309 28.82 -18.35 21.76
N LEU A 310 29.09 -17.86 20.54
CA LEU A 310 28.06 -17.45 19.60
C LEU A 310 27.22 -18.64 19.11
N ARG A 311 27.83 -19.79 18.78
CA ARG A 311 27.10 -21.02 18.43
C ARG A 311 26.18 -21.45 19.58
N ALA A 312 26.67 -21.47 20.81
CA ALA A 312 25.85 -21.84 21.97
C ALA A 312 24.64 -20.91 22.17
N LEU A 313 24.84 -19.60 21.99
CA LEU A 313 23.75 -18.61 22.07
C LEU A 313 22.75 -18.76 20.93
N LEU A 314 23.21 -19.00 19.69
CA LEU A 314 22.36 -19.26 18.53
C LEU A 314 21.51 -20.53 18.75
N SER A 315 22.14 -21.64 19.15
CA SER A 315 21.43 -22.90 19.43
C SER A 315 20.41 -22.75 20.55
N LYS A 316 20.76 -22.04 21.64
CA LYS A 316 19.81 -21.74 22.72
C LYS A 316 18.64 -20.90 22.22
N LYS A 317 18.89 -19.90 21.37
CA LYS A 317 17.83 -19.06 20.79
C LYS A 317 16.93 -19.85 19.85
N LEU A 318 17.50 -20.72 19.02
CA LEU A 318 16.73 -21.60 18.13
C LEU A 318 15.84 -22.55 18.94
N LEU A 319 16.35 -23.11 20.04
CA LEU A 319 15.56 -23.96 20.95
C LEU A 319 14.44 -23.18 21.63
N GLU A 320 14.70 -21.94 22.08
CA GLU A 320 13.66 -21.04 22.62
C GLU A 320 12.57 -20.75 21.58
N VAL A 321 12.93 -20.53 20.32
CA VAL A 321 11.97 -20.28 19.23
C VAL A 321 11.16 -21.55 18.91
N ALA A 322 11.80 -22.71 18.83
CA ALA A 322 11.14 -23.99 18.56
C ALA A 322 10.15 -24.36 19.68
N THR A 323 10.53 -24.15 20.93
CA THR A 323 9.66 -24.40 22.10
C THR A 323 8.52 -23.37 22.19
N PHE A 324 8.75 -22.10 21.85
CA PHE A 324 7.71 -21.07 21.80
C PHE A 324 6.63 -21.38 20.74
N VAL A 325 7.04 -21.87 19.56
CA VAL A 325 6.13 -22.28 18.47
C VAL A 325 5.27 -23.50 18.88
N GLN A 326 5.81 -24.43 19.67
CA GLN A 326 5.06 -25.57 20.19
C GLN A 326 4.08 -25.20 21.33
N ALA A 327 4.43 -24.21 22.15
CA ALA A 327 3.62 -23.81 23.31
C ALA A 327 2.43 -22.89 22.96
N HIS A 328 2.44 -22.25 21.78
CA HIS A 328 1.37 -21.33 21.34
C HIS A 328 0.88 -21.70 19.93
N PRO A 329 0.04 -22.74 19.77
CA PRO A 329 -0.76 -22.86 18.55
C PRO A 329 -1.59 -21.58 18.40
N SER A 330 -1.57 -20.98 17.21
CA SER A 330 -2.18 -19.68 16.89
C SER A 330 -3.56 -19.46 17.55
N PRO A 331 -3.83 -18.26 18.08
CA PRO A 331 -5.05 -18.04 18.85
C PRO A 331 -6.30 -17.83 17.98
N HIS A 332 -7.34 -18.55 18.40
CA HIS A 332 -8.79 -18.34 18.30
C HIS A 332 -9.58 -18.71 17.03
N ASN A 333 -10.48 -19.66 17.29
CA ASN A 333 -11.62 -20.18 16.53
C ASN A 333 -11.31 -21.06 15.32
N ALA A 334 -11.04 -22.33 15.62
CA ALA A 334 -11.53 -23.42 14.78
C ALA A 334 -13.05 -23.23 14.62
N ILE A 335 -13.49 -22.97 13.40
CA ILE A 335 -14.90 -23.04 13.04
C ILE A 335 -15.28 -24.51 13.15
N ALA A 336 -15.93 -24.89 14.25
CA ALA A 336 -16.73 -26.09 14.27
C ALA A 336 -17.94 -25.88 13.34
N PRO A 337 -18.35 -26.88 12.55
CA PRO A 337 -19.49 -26.77 11.65
C PRO A 337 -20.75 -26.45 12.48
N THR A 338 -21.47 -25.44 12.04
CA THR A 338 -22.72 -24.97 12.63
C THR A 338 -23.77 -26.09 12.62
N THR A 339 -24.12 -26.60 13.80
CA THR A 339 -25.42 -27.21 14.05
C THR A 339 -26.21 -26.31 14.99
N VAL A 340 -27.35 -25.87 14.49
CA VAL A 340 -28.37 -25.09 15.20
C VAL A 340 -29.08 -26.02 16.17
N ASP A 341 -29.12 -25.70 17.47
CA ASP A 341 -30.37 -25.75 18.25
C ASP A 341 -30.20 -25.29 19.72
N GLY A 342 -31.19 -24.54 20.19
CA GLY A 342 -31.83 -24.77 21.49
C GLY A 342 -31.22 -24.20 22.78
N SER A 343 -31.86 -23.13 23.26
CA SER A 343 -32.33 -22.99 24.66
C SER A 343 -31.39 -22.44 25.75
N ALA A 344 -31.66 -21.17 26.09
CA ALA A 344 -32.10 -20.64 27.39
C ALA A 344 -31.27 -20.79 28.69
N ALA A 345 -31.29 -19.66 29.43
CA ALA A 345 -31.19 -19.48 30.89
C ALA A 345 -29.79 -19.60 31.52
N ARG A 346 -29.43 -18.94 32.63
CA ARG A 346 -29.82 -17.71 33.35
C ARG A 346 -28.81 -17.64 34.52
N ASP A 347 -28.55 -16.42 34.98
CA ASP A 347 -28.23 -16.04 36.36
C ASP A 347 -26.85 -16.32 37.01
N ALA A 348 -26.47 -15.26 37.75
CA ALA A 348 -25.77 -15.22 39.04
C ALA A 348 -24.22 -15.14 39.07
N ASP A 349 -23.76 -13.89 39.08
CA ASP A 349 -22.77 -13.37 40.04
C ASP A 349 -23.38 -13.46 41.47
N PRO A 350 -22.63 -13.58 42.60
CA PRO A 350 -21.78 -12.47 43.05
C PRO A 350 -20.48 -12.85 43.79
N GLY A 351 -19.48 -11.98 43.66
CA GLY A 351 -18.87 -11.35 44.84
C GLY A 351 -17.43 -11.72 45.17
N GLY A 352 -16.60 -10.68 45.40
CA GLY A 352 -15.32 -10.79 46.10
C GLY A 352 -14.22 -9.82 45.64
N GLN A 353 -14.32 -8.55 46.02
CA GLN A 353 -13.19 -7.60 46.10
C GLN A 353 -12.39 -7.83 47.42
N PRO A 354 -11.30 -7.09 47.71
CA PRO A 354 -10.01 -7.05 47.01
C PRO A 354 -8.82 -7.21 48.01
N GLY A 355 -7.64 -7.58 47.53
CA GLY A 355 -6.40 -7.57 48.32
C GLY A 355 -5.38 -6.63 47.71
N GLN A 356 -5.13 -5.50 48.36
CA GLN A 356 -3.98 -4.63 48.14
C GLN A 356 -2.71 -5.37 48.55
N ASP A 357 -1.60 -5.14 47.84
CA ASP A 357 -0.33 -4.80 48.48
C ASP A 357 0.63 -4.14 47.49
N SER A 358 1.12 -2.97 47.91
CA SER A 358 2.18 -2.20 47.28
C SER A 358 3.53 -2.74 47.73
N VAL A 359 4.52 -2.82 46.84
CA VAL A 359 5.92 -2.53 47.22
C VAL A 359 6.64 -1.78 46.11
N ASN A 360 7.01 -0.56 46.45
CA ASN A 360 7.87 0.36 45.72
C ASN A 360 9.34 -0.01 46.02
N GLY A 361 10.24 0.01 45.03
CA GLY A 361 11.66 -0.32 45.24
C GLY A 361 12.57 0.40 44.24
N GLN A 362 13.18 1.48 44.71
CA GLN A 362 13.94 2.47 43.95
C GLN A 362 15.28 1.98 43.38
N ALA A 363 15.57 2.54 42.21
CA ALA A 363 16.84 3.02 41.65
C ALA A 363 18.17 2.67 42.36
N ARG A 364 19.14 2.19 41.56
CA ARG A 364 20.56 2.37 41.84
C ARG A 364 21.32 2.74 40.56
N ALA A 365 21.85 3.96 40.56
CA ALA A 365 22.75 4.48 39.54
C ALA A 365 24.18 3.94 39.73
N ARG A 366 24.85 3.61 38.63
CA ARG A 366 26.32 3.51 38.55
C ARG A 366 26.81 4.20 37.27
N ARG A 367 27.63 5.24 37.46
CA ARG A 367 28.67 5.71 36.51
C ARG A 367 29.80 4.65 36.51
N ASN A 368 30.66 4.44 35.51
CA ASN A 368 31.33 5.42 34.65
C ASN A 368 32.17 4.69 33.55
N VAL A 369 32.41 5.38 32.41
CA VAL A 369 33.54 5.32 31.43
C VAL A 369 33.82 3.99 30.68
N GLY A 370 34.01 3.92 29.35
CA GLY A 370 34.01 4.90 28.27
C GLY A 370 34.52 4.23 26.97
N SER A 371 33.98 4.61 25.81
CA SER A 371 34.62 4.46 24.50
C SER A 371 33.86 5.31 23.48
N VAL A 372 34.64 6.07 22.72
CA VAL A 372 34.29 7.22 21.86
C VAL A 372 33.28 6.90 20.75
N PRO A 373 32.24 7.72 20.54
CA PRO A 373 31.57 7.82 19.25
C PRO A 373 32.04 9.04 18.47
N GLN A 374 32.39 8.75 17.22
CA GLN A 374 32.76 9.63 16.13
C GLN A 374 31.71 10.73 15.89
N ALA A 375 32.20 11.94 15.60
CA ALA A 375 31.46 13.20 15.59
C ALA A 375 30.17 13.18 14.77
N SER A 376 29.08 13.58 15.41
CA SER A 376 27.83 14.02 14.78
C SER A 376 28.05 15.34 14.04
N ILE A 377 27.95 15.30 12.72
CA ILE A 377 27.82 16.48 11.87
C ILE A 377 26.45 17.12 12.17
N PRO A 378 26.36 18.44 12.46
CA PRO A 378 25.08 19.12 12.64
C PRO A 378 24.27 19.08 11.34
N PRO A 379 22.92 18.99 11.40
CA PRO A 379 22.11 19.08 10.19
C PRO A 379 22.27 20.46 9.57
N GLU A 380 22.84 20.48 8.38
CA GLU A 380 22.95 21.66 7.53
C GLU A 380 21.55 22.21 7.25
N ALA A 381 21.36 23.50 7.48
CA ALA A 381 20.09 24.16 7.22
C ALA A 381 19.68 23.95 5.76
N PRO A 382 18.40 23.63 5.47
CA PRO A 382 17.98 23.36 4.10
C PRO A 382 18.20 24.62 3.25
N LEU A 383 19.08 24.50 2.25
CA LEU A 383 19.24 25.49 1.20
C LEU A 383 17.87 25.77 0.55
N PRO A 384 17.56 27.03 0.22
CA PRO A 384 16.31 27.36 -0.44
C PRO A 384 16.25 26.63 -1.80
N ASN A 385 15.26 25.75 -1.94
CA ASN A 385 15.01 25.02 -3.19
C ASN A 385 14.98 26.00 -4.37
N PRO A 386 15.61 25.68 -5.51
CA PRO A 386 15.42 26.46 -6.73
C PRO A 386 13.93 26.49 -7.04
N VAL A 387 13.38 27.70 -7.10
CA VAL A 387 11.95 27.96 -7.33
C VAL A 387 11.53 27.20 -8.58
N ALA A 388 10.80 26.10 -8.39
CA ALA A 388 10.14 25.40 -9.49
C ALA A 388 9.34 26.45 -10.27
N LYS A 389 9.61 26.58 -11.58
CA LYS A 389 8.85 27.47 -12.46
C LYS A 389 7.36 27.20 -12.27
N ARG A 390 6.67 28.11 -11.58
CA ARG A 390 5.23 28.02 -11.32
C ARG A 390 4.52 27.87 -12.67
N ARG A 391 3.84 26.74 -12.89
CA ARG A 391 2.96 26.57 -14.05
C ARG A 391 1.68 27.38 -13.82
N GLY A 392 1.71 28.66 -14.20
CA GLY A 392 0.58 29.58 -14.10
C GLY A 392 0.96 30.92 -13.52
N GLY A 393 0.10 31.92 -13.74
CA GLY A 393 0.25 33.24 -13.15
C GLY A 393 -0.10 33.26 -11.67
N THR A 394 -0.05 34.44 -11.09
CA THR A 394 -0.18 34.66 -9.64
C THR A 394 -1.58 35.06 -9.20
N PHE A 395 -2.50 35.28 -10.14
CA PHE A 395 -3.83 35.80 -9.84
C PHE A 395 -4.78 34.71 -9.35
N ASP A 396 -5.34 34.88 -8.16
CA ASP A 396 -6.47 34.10 -7.66
C ASP A 396 -7.64 35.05 -7.42
N ALA A 397 -8.85 34.60 -7.73
CA ALA A 397 -10.07 35.38 -7.56
C ALA A 397 -10.32 35.59 -6.05
N PRO A 398 -10.25 36.84 -5.52
CA PRO A 398 -10.38 37.08 -4.08
C PRO A 398 -11.69 36.52 -3.51
N SER A 399 -12.77 36.62 -4.27
CA SER A 399 -14.09 36.14 -3.84
C SER A 399 -14.19 34.62 -3.72
N ARG A 400 -13.26 33.85 -4.32
CA ARG A 400 -13.23 32.38 -4.21
C ARG A 400 -13.05 31.91 -2.76
N GLY A 401 -12.30 32.67 -1.95
CA GLY A 401 -12.06 32.36 -0.53
C GLY A 401 -13.35 32.37 0.31
N LEU A 402 -14.33 33.18 -0.09
CA LEU A 402 -15.60 33.37 0.63
C LEU A 402 -16.51 32.13 0.56
N LEU A 403 -16.24 31.19 -0.36
CA LEU A 403 -17.01 29.94 -0.46
C LEU A 403 -16.82 29.01 0.75
N LYS A 404 -15.74 29.18 1.53
CA LYS A 404 -15.46 28.36 2.70
C LYS A 404 -16.46 28.62 3.83
N ASP A 405 -16.90 29.86 3.96
CA ASP A 405 -17.73 30.33 5.06
C ASP A 405 -19.18 30.58 4.62
N CYS A 406 -19.55 30.19 3.39
CA CYS A 406 -20.88 30.48 2.84
C CYS A 406 -21.94 29.51 3.38
N GLY A 407 -22.99 30.08 3.99
CA GLY A 407 -24.03 29.33 4.70
C GLY A 407 -25.24 28.99 3.84
N SER A 408 -25.49 29.73 2.76
CA SER A 408 -26.70 29.59 1.94
C SER A 408 -26.41 29.37 0.45
N ALA A 409 -27.35 28.76 -0.27
CA ALA A 409 -27.25 28.57 -1.72
C ALA A 409 -27.30 29.91 -2.49
N ARG A 410 -28.05 30.90 -1.97
CA ARG A 410 -28.12 32.25 -2.54
C ARG A 410 -26.75 32.94 -2.48
N GLU A 411 -26.16 32.98 -1.29
CA GLU A 411 -24.83 33.54 -1.08
C GLU A 411 -23.77 32.81 -1.93
N ARG A 412 -23.89 31.48 -2.05
CA ARG A 412 -23.02 30.68 -2.91
C ARG A 412 -23.12 31.06 -4.38
N LEU A 413 -24.34 31.28 -4.90
CA LEU A 413 -24.55 31.73 -6.26
C LEU A 413 -23.94 33.12 -6.48
N ASP A 414 -24.17 34.05 -5.56
CA ASP A 414 -23.63 35.41 -5.66
C ASP A 414 -22.09 35.43 -5.64
N ILE A 415 -21.45 34.58 -4.82
CA ILE A 415 -19.99 34.44 -4.82
C ILE A 415 -19.49 33.88 -6.17
N VAL A 416 -20.14 32.85 -6.72
CA VAL A 416 -19.72 32.28 -8.02
C VAL A 416 -19.88 33.30 -9.16
N LEU A 417 -20.96 34.08 -9.16
CA LEU A 417 -21.16 35.16 -10.13
C LEU A 417 -20.10 36.27 -9.98
N ARG A 418 -19.77 36.66 -8.76
CA ARG A 418 -18.70 37.64 -8.48
C ARG A 418 -17.33 37.15 -8.95
N VAL A 419 -17.01 35.87 -8.71
CA VAL A 419 -15.80 35.25 -9.25
C VAL A 419 -15.83 35.26 -10.78
N ALA A 420 -16.98 35.02 -11.42
CA ALA A 420 -17.09 35.10 -12.88
C ALA A 420 -16.74 36.50 -13.42
N ASP A 421 -17.21 37.56 -12.74
CA ASP A 421 -16.90 38.94 -13.10
C ASP A 421 -15.42 39.27 -12.91
N GLU A 422 -14.80 38.85 -11.80
CA GLU A 422 -13.36 39.01 -11.53
C GLU A 422 -12.48 38.33 -12.61
N LEU A 423 -12.97 37.25 -13.21
CA LEU A 423 -12.26 36.48 -14.23
C LEU A 423 -12.57 36.90 -15.67
N LYS A 424 -13.56 37.77 -15.90
CA LYS A 424 -14.07 38.11 -17.25
C LYS A 424 -13.01 38.73 -18.17
N GLN A 425 -12.06 39.45 -17.62
CA GLN A 425 -10.99 40.14 -18.37
C GLN A 425 -9.61 39.46 -18.25
N ARG A 426 -9.52 38.32 -17.58
CA ARG A 426 -8.24 37.66 -17.26
C ARG A 426 -7.93 36.54 -18.26
N GLN A 427 -6.68 36.50 -18.73
CA GLN A 427 -6.22 35.39 -19.56
C GLN A 427 -5.88 34.15 -18.72
N SER A 428 -6.04 32.96 -19.29
CA SER A 428 -5.78 31.68 -18.61
C SER A 428 -4.39 31.59 -17.96
N LYS A 429 -3.39 32.15 -18.64
CA LYS A 429 -1.99 32.18 -18.18
C LYS A 429 -1.73 33.09 -16.97
N GLU A 430 -2.62 34.05 -16.68
CA GLU A 430 -2.46 35.00 -15.56
C GLU A 430 -2.98 34.42 -14.24
N MET A 431 -3.86 33.43 -14.31
CA MET A 431 -4.48 32.79 -13.15
C MET A 431 -3.56 31.76 -12.49
N THR A 432 -3.76 31.53 -11.19
CA THR A 432 -3.24 30.34 -10.50
C THR A 432 -3.89 29.08 -11.09
N GLU A 433 -3.20 27.94 -10.94
CA GLU A 433 -3.73 26.66 -11.40
C GLU A 433 -5.05 26.29 -10.71
N THR A 434 -5.16 26.59 -9.41
CA THR A 434 -6.39 26.40 -8.62
C THR A 434 -7.53 27.28 -9.12
N CYS A 435 -7.25 28.53 -9.48
CA CYS A 435 -8.24 29.44 -10.03
C CYS A 435 -8.72 28.99 -11.43
N ARG A 436 -7.81 28.54 -12.30
CA ARG A 436 -8.17 27.92 -13.61
C ARG A 436 -9.07 26.70 -13.45
N GLN A 437 -8.72 25.80 -12.53
CA GLN A 437 -9.51 24.61 -12.28
C GLN A 437 -10.90 24.97 -11.75
N PHE A 438 -10.99 25.94 -10.84
CA PHE A 438 -12.27 26.43 -10.34
C PHE A 438 -13.11 27.09 -11.44
N GLN A 439 -12.50 27.88 -12.33
CA GLN A 439 -13.18 28.49 -13.46
C GLN A 439 -13.83 27.44 -14.37
N SER A 440 -13.10 26.36 -14.70
CA SER A 440 -13.59 25.31 -15.60
C SER A 440 -14.65 24.41 -14.96
N THR A 441 -14.49 24.03 -13.69
CA THR A 441 -15.34 23.02 -13.04
C THR A 441 -16.53 23.60 -12.28
N ALA A 442 -16.45 24.85 -11.84
CA ALA A 442 -17.47 25.48 -11.02
C ALA A 442 -18.09 26.71 -11.70
N VAL A 443 -17.27 27.68 -12.10
CA VAL A 443 -17.78 28.96 -12.60
C VAL A 443 -18.51 28.78 -13.92
N LYS A 444 -17.87 28.20 -14.93
CA LYS A 444 -18.47 28.03 -16.27
C LYS A 444 -19.80 27.26 -16.23
N PRO A 445 -19.93 26.08 -15.59
CA PRO A 445 -21.20 25.34 -15.58
C PRO A 445 -22.32 26.07 -14.84
N VAL A 446 -22.02 26.67 -13.67
CA VAL A 446 -23.04 27.39 -12.88
C VAL A 446 -23.52 28.64 -13.63
N VAL A 447 -22.59 29.43 -14.18
CA VAL A 447 -22.93 30.65 -14.94
C VAL A 447 -23.68 30.31 -16.22
N ALA A 448 -23.27 29.27 -16.95
CA ALA A 448 -23.96 28.86 -18.16
C ALA A 448 -25.39 28.39 -17.88
N CYS A 449 -25.63 27.59 -16.84
CA CYS A 449 -26.98 27.18 -16.44
C CYS A 449 -27.81 28.38 -15.96
N PHE A 450 -27.22 29.25 -15.13
CA PHE A 450 -27.87 30.47 -14.65
C PHE A 450 -28.32 31.39 -15.79
N GLN A 451 -27.49 31.58 -16.81
CA GLN A 451 -27.81 32.43 -17.95
C GLN A 451 -28.75 31.74 -18.94
N ARG A 452 -28.42 30.52 -19.37
CA ARG A 452 -29.11 29.81 -20.45
C ARG A 452 -30.46 29.25 -20.03
N HIS A 453 -30.54 28.62 -18.85
CA HIS A 453 -31.75 27.92 -18.42
C HIS A 453 -32.63 28.72 -17.48
N HIS A 454 -32.06 29.70 -16.78
CA HIS A 454 -32.78 30.50 -15.80
C HIS A 454 -32.83 31.99 -16.17
N GLY A 455 -32.37 32.39 -17.36
CA GLY A 455 -32.48 33.76 -17.85
C GLY A 455 -31.82 34.80 -16.94
N SER A 456 -30.75 34.41 -16.22
CA SER A 456 -30.11 35.22 -15.18
C SER A 456 -31.04 35.59 -14.00
N ASN A 457 -32.11 34.83 -13.77
CA ASN A 457 -33.01 35.00 -12.64
C ASN A 457 -32.55 34.15 -11.44
N ARG A 458 -32.15 34.83 -10.36
CA ARG A 458 -31.66 34.21 -9.12
C ARG A 458 -32.71 33.32 -8.46
N GLU A 459 -33.96 33.76 -8.39
CA GLU A 459 -35.02 33.00 -7.74
C GLU A 459 -35.35 31.74 -8.55
N ALA A 460 -35.39 31.83 -9.88
CA ALA A 460 -35.64 30.68 -10.74
C ALA A 460 -34.53 29.63 -10.64
N PHE A 461 -33.26 30.07 -10.57
CA PHE A 461 -32.13 29.18 -10.36
C PHE A 461 -32.19 28.49 -8.99
N LEU A 462 -32.44 29.25 -7.92
CA LEU A 462 -32.46 28.73 -6.56
C LEU A 462 -33.70 27.88 -6.26
N ALA A 463 -34.82 28.12 -6.94
CA ALA A 463 -35.99 27.25 -6.88
C ALA A 463 -35.70 25.86 -7.47
N ARG A 464 -34.90 25.81 -8.55
CA ARG A 464 -34.48 24.54 -9.16
C ARG A 464 -33.34 23.88 -8.41
N TRP A 465 -32.40 24.67 -7.88
CA TRP A 465 -31.18 24.22 -7.20
C TRP A 465 -31.08 24.82 -5.80
N PRO A 466 -31.98 24.44 -4.87
CA PRO A 466 -31.99 24.99 -3.50
C PRO A 466 -30.76 24.58 -2.69
N VAL A 467 -30.10 23.49 -3.11
CA VAL A 467 -28.80 23.06 -2.59
C VAL A 467 -27.93 22.65 -3.77
N PHE A 468 -26.79 23.32 -3.94
CA PHE A 468 -25.81 22.95 -4.96
C PHE A 468 -24.37 23.16 -4.48
N PHE A 469 -23.47 22.43 -5.12
CA PHE A 469 -22.03 22.49 -4.88
C PHE A 469 -21.33 22.89 -6.19
N PRO A 470 -20.73 24.09 -6.27
CA PRO A 470 -20.16 24.62 -7.51
C PRO A 470 -19.21 23.64 -8.21
N SER A 471 -18.27 23.02 -7.47
CA SER A 471 -17.28 22.08 -8.02
C SER A 471 -17.84 20.76 -8.54
N ARG A 472 -19.10 20.43 -8.21
CA ARG A 472 -19.80 19.22 -8.69
C ARG A 472 -21.02 19.55 -9.55
N PHE A 473 -21.27 20.82 -9.84
CA PHE A 473 -22.50 21.30 -10.46
C PHE A 473 -22.75 20.62 -11.81
N ALA A 474 -21.75 20.57 -12.69
CA ALA A 474 -21.87 19.87 -13.98
C ALA A 474 -22.25 18.38 -13.85
N SER A 475 -21.70 17.69 -12.83
CA SER A 475 -21.90 16.25 -12.65
C SER A 475 -23.19 15.86 -11.90
N LYS A 476 -23.78 16.80 -11.14
CA LYS A 476 -24.89 16.52 -10.21
C LYS A 476 -26.13 17.38 -10.45
N CYS A 477 -25.99 18.47 -11.19
CA CYS A 477 -27.07 19.41 -11.47
C CYS A 477 -27.22 19.56 -12.98
N CYS A 478 -26.44 20.43 -13.60
CA CYS A 478 -26.53 20.75 -15.01
C CYS A 478 -25.16 21.19 -15.54
N ASP A 479 -24.79 20.75 -16.75
CA ASP A 479 -23.57 21.19 -17.46
C ASP A 479 -23.86 22.23 -18.55
N ALA A 480 -25.14 22.62 -18.71
CA ALA A 480 -25.65 23.55 -19.72
C ALA A 480 -25.34 23.16 -21.18
N SER A 481 -25.08 21.86 -21.42
CA SER A 481 -24.80 21.31 -22.75
C SER A 481 -26.05 21.16 -23.62
N THR A 482 -27.23 20.97 -23.00
CA THR A 482 -28.53 20.82 -23.66
C THR A 482 -29.44 22.02 -23.40
N ASP A 483 -30.55 22.11 -24.12
CA ASP A 483 -31.56 23.16 -23.90
C ASP A 483 -32.38 22.96 -22.63
N ASP A 484 -32.39 21.74 -22.08
CA ASP A 484 -33.09 21.39 -20.84
C ASP A 484 -32.19 21.47 -19.61
N CYS A 485 -32.76 21.96 -18.50
CA CYS A 485 -32.06 22.06 -17.22
C CYS A 485 -32.13 20.75 -16.41
N GLY A 486 -31.06 19.95 -16.43
CA GLY A 486 -30.96 18.72 -15.64
C GLY A 486 -29.67 17.94 -15.85
N THR A 487 -29.55 16.80 -15.16
CA THR A 487 -28.36 15.95 -15.25
C THR A 487 -28.35 15.15 -16.55
N THR A 488 -27.23 15.12 -17.25
CA THR A 488 -27.02 14.31 -18.46
C THR A 488 -27.18 12.79 -18.25
N LYS A 489 -27.26 12.31 -17.01
CA LYS A 489 -27.48 10.89 -16.66
C LYS A 489 -28.95 10.48 -16.49
N SER A 490 -29.91 11.40 -16.55
CA SER A 490 -31.33 11.05 -16.48
C SER A 490 -31.98 11.09 -17.86
N LYS A 491 -32.22 9.87 -18.40
CA LYS A 491 -33.20 9.53 -19.46
C LYS A 491 -32.78 9.65 -20.93
N ALA A 492 -31.88 8.73 -21.30
CA ALA A 492 -31.99 7.92 -22.51
C ALA A 492 -32.99 6.75 -22.34
N ARG A 493 -34.17 6.96 -21.73
CA ARG A 493 -35.23 5.95 -21.55
C ARG A 493 -36.61 6.63 -21.46
N SER A 494 -37.52 6.21 -22.34
CA SER A 494 -38.87 6.73 -22.70
C SER A 494 -38.83 7.67 -23.93
N THR A 495 -39.37 7.37 -25.11
CA THR A 495 -40.49 6.50 -25.51
C THR A 495 -40.30 6.02 -26.95
N GLY A 496 -40.33 4.70 -27.15
CA GLY A 496 -40.78 4.10 -28.41
C GLY A 496 -42.21 3.62 -28.19
N SER A 497 -43.16 4.25 -28.87
CA SER A 497 -44.49 3.74 -29.17
C SER A 497 -44.90 4.35 -30.50
#